data_AF-A0A8J5MSI2-F1
#
_entry.id   AF-A0A8J5MSI2-F1
#
_cell.length_a   1.000
_cell.length_b   1.000
_cell.length_c   1.000
_cell.angle_alpha   90.00
_cell.angle_beta   90.00
_cell.angle_gamma   90.00
#
_symmetry.space_group_name_H-M   'P 1'
#
loop_
_entity.id
_entity.type
_entity.pdbx_description
1 polymer ?
#
loop_
_entity_poly.entity_id
_entity_poly.type
_entity_poly.pdbx_seq_one_letter_code
_entity_poly.pdbx_strand_id
1 'polypeptide(L)'
;MASCRRRLMVVVSCSLTAMVLYPPVKVYVKNMQVSPHPWRGKVAAERYNSQQNLNLSDSSVKTEEPSSSASRYTATVRLTKMKCTPADDTKGLPWDDNTTTEDDLYSPYISNIQFTKVTKVIQSDNLTLYVCNIHLKVDPCSCTRTIEAHLLHPCPTNTADPDELLQQIKSSLGESNCGDFATLRGGGQKVVSYSVYGKFPNDYYQGMEELLPRLRQVYPDWSVRVYLDISSTSLQNWVCSLVCEHPHLDVCNVRQLPMLGDVSSSTGRVWRFSVVGDALVSHYMIRDSDSPVLQREVDAVDQWLKSHTCYHIMRDNIYHSLPMLAGMWGGCNTWRVGEAIEAMDYALCHAQADTADQEILKSHLWPVARLNATVHDSYTCRRFGKSLPFPSQRVNFTFVGQRSYRRMHRRERTYIHCPLLCRPKEHHNWLYC
;
A
#
# COMPACT_ATOMS: atom_id res chain seq x y z
N MET A 1 18.55 10.13 -18.78
CA MET A 1 17.78 9.12 -18.00
C MET A 1 16.92 9.89 -17.02
N ALA A 2 15.60 9.77 -17.12
CA ALA A 2 14.68 10.24 -16.08
C ALA A 2 15.05 9.56 -14.75
N SER A 3 15.08 10.33 -13.66
CA SER A 3 15.49 9.86 -12.33
C SER A 3 14.39 10.21 -11.34
N CYS A 4 13.59 9.23 -10.91
CA CYS A 4 12.75 9.40 -9.74
C CYS A 4 13.62 9.31 -8.49
N ARG A 5 13.64 10.35 -7.65
CA ARG A 5 14.37 10.33 -6.37
C ARG A 5 13.52 10.90 -5.25
N ARG A 6 13.21 10.07 -4.25
CA ARG A 6 13.03 10.53 -2.87
C ARG A 6 14.37 10.37 -2.15
N ARG A 7 14.81 11.36 -1.38
CA ARG A 7 15.88 11.15 -0.40
C ARG A 7 15.24 10.50 0.83
N LEU A 8 15.63 9.27 1.12
CA LEU A 8 15.38 8.64 2.41
C LEU A 8 16.28 9.35 3.45
N MET A 9 15.71 10.24 4.26
CA MET A 9 16.40 10.73 5.46
C MET A 9 16.01 9.84 6.63
N VAL A 10 16.91 8.97 7.05
CA VAL A 10 16.81 8.33 8.36
C VAL A 10 17.32 9.36 9.38
N VAL A 11 16.40 9.99 10.11
CA VAL A 11 16.75 10.85 11.23
C VAL A 11 16.82 9.97 12.46
N VAL A 12 18.04 9.65 12.89
CA VAL A 12 18.28 9.02 14.19
C VAL A 12 18.27 10.14 15.23
N SER A 13 17.18 10.24 16.00
CA SER A 13 17.11 11.18 17.12
C SER A 13 17.79 10.55 18.34
N CYS A 14 18.86 11.17 18.83
CA CYS A 14 19.58 10.72 20.02
C CYS A 14 19.11 11.59 21.20
N SER A 15 18.40 11.00 22.17
CA SER A 15 18.13 11.68 23.44
C SER A 15 19.40 11.59 24.29
N LEU A 16 20.28 12.58 24.17
CA LEU A 16 21.49 12.68 24.98
C LEU A 16 21.14 13.20 26.39
N THR A 17 21.08 12.29 27.37
CA THR A 17 21.38 12.61 28.77
C THR A 17 22.75 12.02 29.11
N ALA A 18 23.80 12.75 28.74
CA ALA A 18 25.13 12.79 29.37
C ALA A 18 26.13 13.42 28.40
N MET A 19 26.75 14.53 28.80
CA MET A 19 27.93 15.08 28.14
C MET A 19 29.11 14.12 28.31
N VAL A 20 29.59 13.50 27.22
CA VAL A 20 30.98 13.08 27.08
C VAL A 20 31.42 13.42 25.65
N LEU A 21 32.41 14.31 25.54
CA LEU A 21 32.99 14.74 24.27
C LEU A 21 33.85 13.63 23.68
N TYR A 22 33.44 13.07 22.53
CA TYR A 22 34.32 12.36 21.61
C TYR A 22 34.28 13.03 20.23
N PRO A 23 35.40 13.06 19.48
CA PRO A 23 35.48 13.76 18.21
C PRO A 23 34.59 13.10 17.14
N PRO A 24 34.12 13.88 16.13
CA PRO A 24 33.15 13.39 15.15
C PRO A 24 33.74 12.31 14.24
N VAL A 25 33.07 11.15 14.21
CA VAL A 25 33.31 10.10 13.21
C VAL A 25 32.78 10.59 11.86
N LYS A 26 33.68 10.78 10.88
CA LYS A 26 33.31 11.06 9.49
C LYS A 26 32.68 9.81 8.87
N VAL A 27 31.37 9.84 8.62
CA VAL A 27 30.68 8.84 7.78
C VAL A 27 30.88 9.23 6.33
N TYR A 28 31.68 8.45 5.60
CA TYR A 28 31.82 8.57 4.14
C TYR A 28 30.63 7.88 3.45
N VAL A 29 29.78 8.67 2.80
CA VAL A 29 28.79 8.15 1.84
C VAL A 29 29.55 7.73 0.58
N LYS A 30 29.65 6.42 0.34
CA LYS A 30 30.21 5.89 -0.90
C LYS A 30 29.19 6.12 -2.01
N ASN A 31 29.46 7.06 -2.91
CA ASN A 31 28.72 7.23 -4.15
C ASN A 31 28.84 5.93 -4.97
N MET A 32 27.77 5.12 -5.01
CA MET A 32 27.64 4.06 -6.01
C MET A 32 27.16 4.71 -7.31
N GLN A 33 28.11 5.03 -8.20
CA GLN A 33 27.81 5.20 -9.61
C GLN A 33 27.55 3.81 -10.20
N VAL A 34 26.33 3.57 -10.67
CA VAL A 34 26.01 2.41 -11.48
C VAL A 34 26.36 2.75 -12.93
N SER A 35 27.44 2.15 -13.43
CA SER A 35 27.84 2.22 -14.84
C SER A 35 26.89 1.38 -15.70
N PRO A 36 26.47 1.82 -16.90
CA PRO A 36 25.65 1.03 -17.78
C PRO A 36 26.52 0.09 -18.61
N HIS A 37 26.40 -1.22 -18.41
CA HIS A 37 26.87 -2.21 -19.39
C HIS A 37 25.68 -2.88 -20.08
N PRO A 38 25.63 -2.89 -21.43
CA PRO A 38 24.55 -3.50 -22.19
C PRO A 38 24.81 -5.00 -22.34
N TRP A 39 23.97 -5.84 -21.73
CA TRP A 39 23.97 -7.27 -22.02
C TRP A 39 23.04 -7.55 -23.22
N ARG A 40 23.64 -7.59 -24.41
CA ARG A 40 23.15 -8.41 -25.54
C ARG A 40 23.75 -9.80 -25.39
N GLY A 41 22.93 -10.86 -25.43
CA GLY A 41 23.49 -12.21 -25.64
C GLY A 41 22.60 -13.37 -25.19
N LYS A 42 21.79 -13.84 -26.14
CA LYS A 42 21.49 -15.24 -26.49
C LYS A 42 21.20 -16.29 -25.39
N VAL A 43 20.04 -16.91 -25.59
CA VAL A 43 19.61 -18.25 -25.17
C VAL A 43 20.71 -19.29 -25.35
N ALA A 44 21.04 -20.01 -24.27
CA ALA A 44 21.53 -21.38 -24.31
C ALA A 44 21.08 -22.09 -23.04
N ALA A 45 20.38 -23.21 -23.23
CA ALA A 45 19.98 -24.13 -22.18
C ALA A 45 21.19 -24.94 -21.72
N GLU A 46 21.42 -25.08 -20.43
CA GLU A 46 22.31 -26.12 -19.93
C GLU A 46 21.92 -26.63 -18.54
N ARG A 47 22.15 -27.93 -18.38
CA ARG A 47 21.59 -28.85 -17.38
C ARG A 47 22.22 -28.64 -16.00
N TYR A 48 21.38 -28.76 -14.98
CA TYR A 48 21.79 -28.87 -13.58
C TYR A 48 22.36 -30.28 -13.33
N ASN A 49 23.59 -30.38 -12.81
CA ASN A 49 24.05 -31.58 -12.13
C ASN A 49 25.03 -31.26 -11.00
N SER A 50 24.63 -31.72 -9.80
CA SER A 50 25.37 -32.25 -8.65
C SER A 50 26.78 -31.76 -8.28
N GLN A 51 26.89 -31.43 -6.99
CA GLN A 51 28.00 -31.69 -6.05
C GLN A 51 29.38 -31.05 -6.32
N GLN A 52 29.82 -30.20 -5.38
CA GLN A 52 31.13 -30.37 -4.74
C GLN A 52 31.25 -29.59 -3.42
N ASN A 53 31.72 -30.32 -2.40
CA ASN A 53 32.14 -29.85 -1.09
C ASN A 53 33.43 -29.01 -1.21
N LEU A 54 33.52 -27.92 -0.46
CA LEU A 54 34.81 -27.38 -0.03
C LEU A 54 34.72 -26.93 1.44
N ASN A 55 35.41 -27.70 2.29
CA ASN A 55 35.82 -27.34 3.64
C ASN A 55 36.82 -26.18 3.56
N LEU A 56 36.65 -25.15 4.39
CA LEU A 56 37.75 -24.31 4.85
C LEU A 56 37.63 -24.08 6.36
N SER A 57 38.77 -24.30 7.00
CA SER A 57 39.05 -24.47 8.41
C SER A 57 39.12 -23.16 9.20
N ASP A 58 38.85 -23.31 10.50
CA ASP A 58 39.24 -22.52 11.67
C ASP A 58 40.12 -21.27 11.46
N SER A 59 39.58 -20.14 11.90
CA SER A 59 40.38 -19.16 12.65
C SER A 59 39.55 -18.61 13.80
N SER A 60 40.08 -18.82 14.99
CA SER A 60 39.57 -18.40 16.29
C SER A 60 39.55 -16.88 16.44
N VAL A 61 38.38 -16.30 16.73
CA VAL A 61 38.27 -14.97 17.32
C VAL A 61 37.33 -15.06 18.52
N LYS A 62 37.88 -14.72 19.69
CA LYS A 62 37.23 -14.74 20.99
C LYS A 62 35.98 -13.84 20.99
N THR A 63 34.88 -14.37 21.52
CA THR A 63 33.69 -13.63 21.90
C THR A 63 33.94 -12.92 23.24
N GLU A 64 34.02 -11.59 23.21
CA GLU A 64 33.76 -10.76 24.39
C GLU A 64 32.32 -10.23 24.29
N GLU A 65 31.50 -10.53 25.29
CA GLU A 65 30.16 -9.96 25.45
C GLU A 65 30.24 -8.46 25.78
N PRO A 66 29.50 -7.57 25.11
CA PRO A 66 29.26 -6.24 25.62
C PRO A 66 28.07 -6.25 26.58
N SER A 67 28.37 -5.89 27.82
CA SER A 67 27.45 -5.59 28.91
C SER A 67 26.29 -4.67 28.52
N SER A 68 25.16 -4.90 29.19
CA SER A 68 23.90 -4.18 29.15
C SER A 68 24.01 -2.65 29.27
N SER A 69 23.64 -1.92 28.21
CA SER A 69 22.87 -0.67 28.27
C SER A 69 22.40 -0.29 26.87
N ALA A 70 21.27 -0.85 26.42
CA ALA A 70 20.64 -0.42 25.16
C ALA A 70 19.96 0.94 25.37
N SER A 71 20.66 2.02 25.02
CA SER A 71 20.04 3.31 24.72
C SER A 71 19.05 3.10 23.57
N ARG A 72 17.78 3.40 23.80
CA ARG A 72 16.71 3.23 22.80
C ARG A 72 16.89 4.28 21.69
N TYR A 73 17.13 3.82 20.47
CA TYR A 73 17.14 4.65 19.27
C TYR A 73 15.76 4.64 18.63
N THR A 74 15.10 5.79 18.54
CA THR A 74 13.94 6.00 17.66
C THR A 74 14.45 6.56 16.33
N ALA A 75 14.47 5.70 15.30
CA ALA A 75 14.71 6.14 13.93
C ALA A 75 13.39 6.66 13.35
N THR A 76 13.33 7.93 13.01
CA THR A 76 12.21 8.50 12.25
C THR A 76 12.62 8.54 10.79
N VAL A 77 11.94 7.77 9.93
CA VAL A 77 12.13 7.85 8.49
C VAL A 77 11.36 9.08 7.99
N ARG A 78 12.07 10.11 7.53
CA ARG A 78 11.47 11.25 6.82
C ARG A 78 11.74 11.09 5.33
N LEU A 79 10.67 10.94 4.56
CA LEU A 79 10.73 10.92 3.11
C LEU A 79 10.64 12.36 2.59
N THR A 80 11.43 12.70 1.58
CA THR A 80 11.21 13.95 0.84
C THR A 80 10.05 13.78 -0.15
N LYS A 81 9.39 14.87 -0.53
CA LYS A 81 8.40 14.87 -1.64
C LYS A 81 8.98 14.19 -2.89
N MET A 82 8.13 13.41 -3.56
CA MET A 82 8.46 12.74 -4.80
C MET A 82 8.76 13.78 -5.89
N LYS A 83 9.82 13.56 -6.67
CA LYS A 83 10.10 14.34 -7.90
C LYS A 83 10.24 13.36 -9.06
N CYS A 84 9.28 13.37 -9.99
CA CYS A 84 9.45 12.75 -11.31
C CYS A 84 10.07 13.80 -12.25
N THR A 85 11.21 13.50 -12.87
CA THR A 85 11.63 14.20 -14.09
C THR A 85 11.11 13.40 -15.28
N PRO A 86 10.26 13.94 -16.15
CA PRO A 86 9.90 13.28 -17.40
C PRO A 86 11.16 12.95 -18.23
N ALA A 87 11.08 11.95 -19.09
CA ALA A 87 12.04 11.83 -20.18
C ALA A 87 11.88 13.07 -21.08
N ASP A 88 13.01 13.66 -21.47
CA ASP A 88 13.11 14.94 -22.17
C ASP A 88 12.30 14.94 -23.48
N ASP A 89 11.09 15.50 -23.45
CA ASP A 89 10.37 16.01 -24.61
C ASP A 89 10.13 17.50 -24.35
N THR A 90 10.89 18.32 -25.07
CA THR A 90 10.95 19.76 -24.92
C THR A 90 9.59 20.44 -25.19
N LYS A 91 9.01 21.07 -24.16
CA LYS A 91 8.45 22.44 -24.12
C LYS A 91 7.64 22.62 -22.82
N GLY A 92 8.32 23.01 -21.73
CA GLY A 92 7.68 23.43 -20.49
C GLY A 92 7.71 24.96 -20.37
N LEU A 93 6.54 25.58 -20.29
CA LEU A 93 6.37 26.98 -19.87
C LEU A 93 6.70 27.12 -18.37
N PRO A 94 7.05 28.33 -17.89
CA PRO A 94 7.43 28.56 -16.50
C PRO A 94 6.27 28.26 -15.55
N TRP A 95 6.60 27.61 -14.43
CA TRP A 95 5.73 27.46 -13.27
C TRP A 95 5.51 28.84 -12.61
N ASP A 96 4.29 29.38 -12.71
CA ASP A 96 3.84 30.49 -11.88
C ASP A 96 3.17 29.94 -10.62
N ASP A 97 3.72 30.32 -9.46
CA ASP A 97 3.39 29.82 -8.12
C ASP A 97 2.13 30.50 -7.53
N ASN A 98 1.14 30.81 -8.37
CA ASN A 98 -0.03 31.59 -7.93
C ASN A 98 -1.31 31.24 -8.69
N THR A 99 -1.73 29.97 -8.59
CA THR A 99 -3.05 29.54 -9.04
C THR A 99 -3.73 28.76 -7.92
N THR A 100 -4.70 29.39 -7.26
CA THR A 100 -5.88 28.67 -6.79
C THR A 100 -6.59 28.17 -8.06
N THR A 101 -6.21 26.99 -8.56
CA THR A 101 -6.78 26.40 -9.78
C THR A 101 -8.17 25.85 -9.49
N GLU A 102 -8.95 25.62 -10.54
CA GLU A 102 -10.26 24.95 -10.48
C GLU A 102 -10.23 23.59 -9.74
N ASP A 103 -9.05 23.00 -9.50
CA ASP A 103 -8.87 21.72 -8.82
C ASP A 103 -9.27 21.76 -7.33
N ASP A 104 -9.08 22.88 -6.63
CA ASP A 104 -9.51 23.06 -5.24
C ASP A 104 -11.05 23.05 -5.10
N LEU A 105 -11.78 23.39 -6.18
CA LEU A 105 -13.25 23.39 -6.16
C LEU A 105 -13.85 21.99 -6.03
N TYR A 106 -13.08 20.96 -6.40
CA TYR A 106 -13.61 19.60 -6.56
C TYR A 106 -13.15 18.61 -5.50
N SER A 107 -12.23 18.95 -4.58
CA SER A 107 -11.82 17.98 -3.56
C SER A 107 -12.57 18.18 -2.24
N PRO A 108 -13.14 17.11 -1.64
CA PRO A 108 -13.69 17.23 -0.30
C PRO A 108 -12.63 17.67 0.71
N TYR A 109 -12.98 18.58 1.61
CA TYR A 109 -12.14 19.06 2.71
C TYR A 109 -12.89 19.03 4.04
N ILE A 110 -12.11 19.11 5.12
CA ILE A 110 -12.62 19.03 6.48
C ILE A 110 -13.02 20.43 6.94
N SER A 111 -14.21 20.54 7.51
CA SER A 111 -14.58 21.71 8.29
C SER A 111 -15.29 21.30 9.57
N ASN A 112 -15.26 22.16 10.59
CA ASN A 112 -16.03 22.00 11.82
C ASN A 112 -15.80 20.66 12.56
N ILE A 113 -14.67 20.52 13.26
CA ILE A 113 -14.38 19.32 14.06
C ILE A 113 -15.02 19.38 15.46
N GLN A 114 -15.65 18.28 15.85
CA GLN A 114 -16.18 18.02 17.19
C GLN A 114 -15.73 16.63 17.66
N PHE A 115 -15.49 16.48 18.97
CA PHE A 115 -15.04 15.21 19.55
C PHE A 115 -16.12 14.60 20.41
N THR A 116 -16.28 13.27 20.30
CA THR A 116 -16.98 12.48 21.30
C THR A 116 -15.96 11.65 22.06
N LYS A 117 -15.86 11.87 23.38
CA LYS A 117 -14.92 11.13 24.23
C LYS A 117 -15.35 9.66 24.31
N VAL A 118 -14.63 8.81 23.59
CA VAL A 118 -14.56 7.38 23.84
C VAL A 118 -13.08 7.08 24.06
N THR A 119 -12.74 6.26 25.04
CA THR A 119 -11.33 5.92 25.30
C THR A 119 -11.22 4.42 25.36
N LYS A 120 -10.79 3.84 24.24
CA LYS A 120 -10.17 2.52 24.23
C LYS A 120 -8.67 2.74 24.10
N VAL A 121 -7.91 2.23 25.06
CA VAL A 121 -6.44 2.28 25.01
C VAL A 121 -5.96 1.00 24.35
N ILE A 122 -5.30 1.12 23.21
CA ILE A 122 -4.66 -0.01 22.54
C ILE A 122 -3.19 -0.01 22.96
N GLN A 123 -2.76 -1.09 23.61
CA GLN A 123 -1.35 -1.33 23.91
C GLN A 123 -0.76 -2.24 22.83
N SER A 124 0.23 -1.72 22.12
CA SER A 124 1.18 -2.49 21.31
C SER A 124 2.55 -2.36 21.96
N ASP A 125 3.44 -3.33 21.78
CA ASP A 125 4.68 -3.55 22.56
C ASP A 125 5.60 -2.33 22.77
N ASN A 126 5.38 -1.19 22.08
CA ASN A 126 6.07 0.08 22.32
C ASN A 126 5.21 1.36 22.19
N LEU A 127 3.90 1.27 21.94
CA LEU A 127 3.04 2.43 21.62
C LEU A 127 1.65 2.30 22.25
N THR A 128 1.22 3.36 22.92
CA THR A 128 -0.15 3.52 23.44
C THR A 128 -0.93 4.41 22.48
N LEU A 129 -1.99 3.86 21.87
CA LEU A 129 -2.89 4.62 21.01
C LEU A 129 -4.23 4.85 21.69
N TYR A 130 -4.71 6.09 21.61
CA TYR A 130 -6.03 6.52 22.06
C TYR A 130 -6.98 6.52 20.86
N VAL A 131 -8.06 5.76 20.97
CA VAL A 131 -9.11 5.72 19.94
C VAL A 131 -10.13 6.81 20.21
N CYS A 132 -10.29 7.76 19.29
CA CYS A 132 -11.16 8.93 19.42
C CYS A 132 -12.17 8.99 18.27
N ASN A 133 -13.43 9.34 18.57
CA ASN A 133 -14.43 9.59 17.52
C ASN A 133 -14.49 11.08 17.22
N ILE A 134 -14.18 11.42 15.97
CA ILE A 134 -14.16 12.79 15.46
C ILE A 134 -15.36 12.96 14.53
N HIS A 135 -16.28 13.85 14.90
CA HIS A 135 -17.37 14.28 14.03
C HIS A 135 -16.92 15.53 13.27
N LEU A 136 -17.11 15.53 11.97
CA LEU A 136 -16.71 16.65 11.12
C LEU A 136 -17.70 16.86 9.98
N LYS A 137 -17.76 18.10 9.47
CA LYS A 137 -18.44 18.39 8.22
C LYS A 137 -17.50 18.14 7.05
N VAL A 138 -18.08 17.63 5.97
CA VAL A 138 -17.39 17.37 4.71
C VAL A 138 -17.89 18.40 3.71
N ASP A 139 -17.04 19.37 3.40
CA ASP A 139 -17.33 20.37 2.37
C ASP A 139 -16.65 19.97 1.06
N PRO A 140 -17.24 20.26 -0.12
CA PRO A 140 -18.56 20.87 -0.34
C PRO A 140 -19.75 19.89 -0.20
N CYS A 141 -19.53 18.65 0.23
CA CYS A 141 -20.55 17.60 0.26
C CYS A 141 -21.74 17.85 1.21
N SER A 142 -21.63 18.84 2.10
CA SER A 142 -22.72 19.28 2.98
C SER A 142 -23.28 18.17 3.89
N CYS A 143 -22.43 17.22 4.29
CA CYS A 143 -22.78 16.14 5.20
C CYS A 143 -21.83 16.07 6.40
N THR A 144 -22.20 15.31 7.42
CA THR A 144 -21.35 15.06 8.59
C THR A 144 -20.85 13.63 8.56
N ARG A 145 -19.57 13.43 8.88
CA ARG A 145 -18.92 12.12 8.97
C ARG A 145 -18.32 11.92 10.34
N THR A 146 -18.27 10.67 10.78
CA THR A 146 -17.53 10.28 12.00
C THR A 146 -16.28 9.50 11.58
N ILE A 147 -15.11 9.95 12.04
CA ILE A 147 -13.83 9.28 11.86
C ILE A 147 -13.38 8.69 13.19
N GLU A 148 -13.05 7.40 13.19
CA GLU A 148 -12.28 6.79 14.28
C GLU A 148 -10.79 7.11 14.07
N ALA A 149 -10.21 7.85 15.01
CA ALA A 149 -8.85 8.35 14.99
C ALA A 149 -7.99 7.69 16.07
N HIS A 150 -6.78 7.28 15.71
CA HIS A 150 -5.84 6.57 16.59
C HIS A 150 -4.65 7.49 16.89
N LEU A 151 -4.69 8.13 18.06
CA LEU A 151 -3.77 9.22 18.44
C LEU A 151 -2.74 8.79 19.49
N LEU A 152 -1.59 9.47 19.55
CA LEU A 152 -0.57 9.26 20.60
C LEU A 152 -0.92 9.93 21.93
N HIS A 153 -1.90 10.82 21.91
CA HIS A 153 -2.33 11.62 23.06
C HIS A 153 -3.82 11.39 23.33
N PRO A 154 -4.28 11.59 24.57
CA PRO A 154 -5.71 11.52 24.90
C PRO A 154 -6.56 12.38 23.96
N CYS A 155 -7.80 11.94 23.74
CA CYS A 155 -8.75 12.68 22.89
C CYS A 155 -8.91 14.13 23.39
N PRO A 156 -8.84 15.13 22.49
CA PRO A 156 -9.09 16.52 22.85
C PRO A 156 -10.45 16.69 23.56
N THR A 157 -10.48 17.54 24.57
CA THR A 157 -11.69 17.77 25.40
C THR A 157 -12.62 18.85 24.86
N ASN A 158 -12.14 19.68 23.93
CA ASN A 158 -12.88 20.79 23.30
C ASN A 158 -12.98 20.59 21.79
N THR A 159 -13.88 21.32 21.12
CA THR A 159 -13.81 21.52 19.66
C THR A 159 -12.44 22.09 19.32
N ALA A 160 -11.67 21.35 18.51
CA ALA A 160 -10.37 21.80 18.02
C ALA A 160 -10.56 22.41 16.63
N ASP A 161 -9.73 23.40 16.33
CA ASP A 161 -9.52 23.83 14.95
C ASP A 161 -9.08 22.61 14.12
N PRO A 162 -9.74 22.28 13.00
CA PRO A 162 -9.31 21.21 12.11
C PRO A 162 -7.82 21.23 11.78
N ASP A 163 -7.27 22.43 11.57
CA ASP A 163 -5.87 22.61 11.19
C ASP A 163 -4.92 22.32 12.36
N GLU A 164 -5.31 22.63 13.59
CA GLU A 164 -4.52 22.36 14.79
C GLU A 164 -4.37 20.86 15.03
N LEU A 165 -5.49 20.12 14.98
CA LEU A 165 -5.44 18.65 15.15
C LEU A 165 -4.65 18.00 14.02
N LEU A 166 -4.88 18.41 12.76
CA LEU A 166 -4.12 17.91 11.63
C LEU A 166 -2.63 18.15 11.81
N GLN A 167 -2.23 19.35 12.21
CA GLN A 167 -0.82 19.69 12.43
C GLN A 167 -0.21 18.89 13.60
N GLN A 168 -0.98 18.63 14.65
CA GLN A 168 -0.56 17.75 15.75
C GLN A 168 -0.30 16.33 15.26
N ILE A 169 -1.18 15.75 14.44
CA ILE A 169 -0.99 14.41 13.88
C ILE A 169 0.21 14.41 12.92
N LYS A 170 0.28 15.38 11.99
CA LYS A 170 1.38 15.50 11.01
C LYS A 170 2.74 15.60 11.68
N SER A 171 2.85 16.36 12.77
CA SER A 171 4.11 16.52 13.52
C SER A 171 4.50 15.30 14.35
N SER A 172 3.54 14.54 14.86
CA SER A 172 3.78 13.43 15.80
C SER A 172 3.85 12.05 15.11
N LEU A 173 2.97 11.80 14.16
CA LEU A 173 2.80 10.50 13.47
C LEU A 173 3.17 10.58 11.98
N GLY A 174 3.21 11.77 11.39
CA GLY A 174 3.39 11.97 9.96
C GLY A 174 2.07 12.21 9.22
N GLU A 175 2.17 12.34 7.91
CA GLU A 175 1.05 12.68 7.03
C GLU A 175 0.72 11.50 6.11
N SER A 176 -0.58 11.30 5.83
CA SER A 176 -1.01 10.30 4.86
C SER A 176 -0.69 10.74 3.43
N ASN A 177 -0.36 9.78 2.57
CA ASN A 177 -0.25 9.98 1.12
C ASN A 177 -1.60 10.26 0.44
N CYS A 178 -2.74 10.11 1.11
CA CYS A 178 -4.07 10.25 0.53
C CYS A 178 -4.68 11.65 0.69
N GLY A 179 -4.51 12.27 1.86
CA GLY A 179 -5.11 13.57 2.20
C GLY A 179 -5.49 13.67 3.67
N ASP A 180 -6.10 14.80 4.06
CA ASP A 180 -6.32 15.14 5.47
C ASP A 180 -7.32 14.22 6.19
N PHE A 181 -8.37 13.74 5.50
CA PHE A 181 -9.29 12.74 6.06
C PHE A 181 -8.58 11.45 6.49
N ALA A 182 -7.66 10.98 5.64
CA ALA A 182 -6.84 9.81 5.94
C ALA A 182 -5.78 10.12 7.01
N THR A 183 -5.27 11.35 7.06
CA THR A 183 -4.38 11.82 8.14
C THR A 183 -5.07 11.84 9.49
N LEU A 184 -6.32 12.33 9.57
CA LEU A 184 -7.10 12.39 10.81
C LEU A 184 -7.33 11.02 11.46
N ARG A 185 -7.33 9.93 10.69
CA ARG A 185 -7.43 8.57 11.25
C ARG A 185 -6.23 8.20 12.13
N GLY A 186 -5.11 8.91 12.05
CA GLY A 186 -3.94 8.67 12.89
C GLY A 186 -3.17 7.40 12.51
N GLY A 187 -2.37 6.86 13.42
CA GLY A 187 -1.39 5.81 13.13
C GLY A 187 -1.97 4.39 13.17
N GLY A 188 -1.29 3.46 12.50
CA GLY A 188 -1.60 2.02 12.59
C GLY A 188 -2.71 1.53 11.67
N GLN A 189 -3.18 2.35 10.73
CA GLN A 189 -4.30 2.05 9.85
C GLN A 189 -4.08 0.76 9.04
N LYS A 190 -5.16 0.02 8.80
CA LYS A 190 -5.18 -1.04 7.79
C LYS A 190 -6.04 -0.56 6.62
N VAL A 191 -5.50 -0.62 5.40
CA VAL A 191 -6.11 0.03 4.23
C VAL A 191 -6.37 -0.94 3.10
N VAL A 192 -7.59 -0.95 2.53
CA VAL A 192 -7.86 -1.54 1.22
C VAL A 192 -7.82 -0.44 0.18
N SER A 193 -6.88 -0.53 -0.75
CA SER A 193 -6.55 0.50 -1.73
C SER A 193 -7.05 0.12 -3.12
N TYR A 194 -7.78 1.06 -3.74
CA TYR A 194 -8.40 0.93 -5.05
C TYR A 194 -8.07 2.12 -5.93
N SER A 195 -8.02 1.88 -7.25
CA SER A 195 -8.07 2.93 -8.25
C SER A 195 -9.43 2.95 -8.92
N VAL A 196 -9.94 4.13 -9.24
CA VAL A 196 -11.06 4.32 -10.17
C VAL A 196 -10.62 5.34 -11.21
N TYR A 197 -10.75 4.99 -12.49
CA TYR A 197 -10.20 5.79 -13.58
C TYR A 197 -10.99 5.61 -14.88
N GLY A 198 -10.61 6.42 -15.88
CA GLY A 198 -11.32 6.50 -17.16
C GLY A 198 -12.55 7.40 -17.08
N LYS A 199 -13.20 7.60 -18.24
CA LYS A 199 -14.35 8.50 -18.36
C LYS A 199 -15.47 8.10 -17.39
N PHE A 200 -15.95 9.06 -16.61
CA PHE A 200 -17.10 8.90 -15.72
C PHE A 200 -18.43 8.98 -16.49
N PRO A 201 -19.45 8.17 -16.15
CA PRO A 201 -19.37 6.94 -15.35
C PRO A 201 -18.94 5.73 -16.20
N ASN A 202 -18.35 4.72 -15.56
CA ASN A 202 -18.02 3.43 -16.16
C ASN A 202 -18.08 2.29 -15.14
N ASP A 203 -17.79 1.05 -15.57
CA ASP A 203 -17.88 -0.17 -14.75
C ASP A 203 -17.04 -0.12 -13.45
N TYR A 204 -15.94 0.64 -13.39
CA TYR A 204 -15.11 0.78 -12.17
C TYR A 204 -15.81 1.62 -11.09
N TYR A 205 -16.56 2.65 -11.49
CA TYR A 205 -17.34 3.47 -10.55
C TYR A 205 -18.49 2.66 -9.95
N GLN A 206 -19.21 1.91 -10.79
CA GLN A 206 -20.27 0.99 -10.34
C GLN A 206 -19.72 -0.12 -9.43
N GLY A 207 -18.53 -0.66 -9.77
CA GLY A 207 -17.85 -1.64 -8.92
C GLY A 207 -17.58 -1.13 -7.51
N MET A 208 -17.21 0.15 -7.36
CA MET A 208 -17.00 0.72 -6.02
C MET A 208 -18.27 0.84 -5.18
N GLU A 209 -19.40 1.18 -5.79
CA GLU A 209 -20.71 1.21 -5.09
C GLU A 209 -21.07 -0.17 -4.51
N GLU A 210 -20.77 -1.25 -5.25
CA GLU A 210 -20.97 -2.63 -4.80
C GLU A 210 -19.94 -3.08 -3.75
N LEU A 211 -18.70 -2.60 -3.85
CA LEU A 211 -17.59 -3.00 -2.99
C LEU A 211 -17.67 -2.39 -1.59
N LEU A 212 -18.11 -1.14 -1.45
CA LEU A 212 -18.02 -0.41 -0.17
C LEU A 212 -18.86 -1.05 0.96
N PRO A 213 -20.13 -1.45 0.74
CA PRO A 213 -20.90 -2.18 1.74
C PRO A 213 -20.27 -3.54 2.08
N ARG A 214 -19.77 -4.25 1.06
CA ARG A 214 -19.13 -5.56 1.24
C ARG A 214 -17.86 -5.45 2.08
N LEU A 215 -16.99 -4.48 1.79
CA LEU A 215 -15.75 -4.24 2.52
C LEU A 215 -16.03 -3.91 3.99
N ARG A 216 -17.07 -3.11 4.27
CA ARG A 216 -17.48 -2.81 5.65
C ARG A 216 -17.86 -4.08 6.42
N GLN A 217 -18.49 -5.04 5.74
CA GLN A 217 -18.92 -6.30 6.34
C GLN A 217 -17.74 -7.23 6.67
N VAL A 218 -16.75 -7.36 5.78
CA VAL A 218 -15.66 -8.36 5.97
C VAL A 218 -14.36 -7.82 6.50
N TYR A 219 -14.14 -6.52 6.36
CA TYR A 219 -12.97 -5.84 6.86
C TYR A 219 -13.40 -4.62 7.71
N PRO A 220 -14.17 -4.82 8.80
CA PRO A 220 -14.74 -3.72 9.58
C PRO A 220 -13.69 -2.79 10.21
N ASP A 221 -12.49 -3.32 10.47
CA ASP A 221 -11.35 -2.57 11.05
C ASP A 221 -10.42 -1.97 9.98
N TRP A 222 -10.77 -2.09 8.70
CA TRP A 222 -10.00 -1.54 7.59
C TRP A 222 -10.69 -0.31 7.02
N SER A 223 -9.92 0.74 6.76
CA SER A 223 -10.37 1.84 5.91
C SER A 223 -10.21 1.47 4.44
N VAL A 224 -11.03 2.10 3.60
CA VAL A 224 -10.96 1.96 2.15
C VAL A 224 -10.40 3.27 1.59
N ARG A 225 -9.41 3.19 0.72
CA ARG A 225 -8.89 4.35 0.00
C ARG A 225 -9.12 4.20 -1.49
N VAL A 226 -9.77 5.19 -2.09
CA VAL A 226 -10.06 5.22 -3.52
C VAL A 226 -9.30 6.38 -4.14
N TYR A 227 -8.37 6.05 -5.02
CA TYR A 227 -7.57 7.01 -5.77
C TYR A 227 -8.23 7.28 -7.13
N LEU A 228 -8.52 8.55 -7.41
CA LEU A 228 -9.14 8.99 -8.67
C LEU A 228 -8.81 10.46 -8.99
N ASP A 229 -8.97 10.82 -10.26
CA ASP A 229 -8.87 12.20 -10.75
C ASP A 229 -10.24 12.89 -10.62
N ILE A 230 -10.39 13.77 -9.64
CA ILE A 230 -11.65 14.51 -9.41
C ILE A 230 -11.62 15.83 -10.18
N SER A 231 -12.07 15.79 -11.43
CA SER A 231 -11.98 16.92 -12.38
C SER A 231 -13.33 17.41 -12.93
N SER A 232 -14.45 17.01 -12.33
CA SER A 232 -15.78 17.48 -12.76
C SER A 232 -16.80 17.51 -11.64
N THR A 233 -17.79 18.40 -11.74
CA THR A 233 -18.91 18.51 -10.78
C THR A 233 -19.70 17.20 -10.66
N SER A 234 -19.92 16.49 -11.78
CA SER A 234 -20.66 15.23 -11.76
C SER A 234 -19.93 14.15 -10.97
N LEU A 235 -18.61 14.08 -11.13
CA LEU A 235 -17.78 13.17 -10.35
C LEU A 235 -17.71 13.58 -8.89
N GLN A 236 -17.65 14.89 -8.60
CA GLN A 236 -17.67 15.38 -7.23
C GLN A 236 -18.97 15.03 -6.51
N ASN A 237 -20.13 15.12 -7.18
CA ASN A 237 -21.41 14.71 -6.61
C ASN A 237 -21.43 13.21 -6.27
N TRP A 238 -20.84 12.37 -7.13
CA TRP A 238 -20.68 10.93 -6.89
C TRP A 238 -19.72 10.63 -5.73
N VAL A 239 -18.61 11.35 -5.64
CA VAL A 239 -17.70 11.28 -4.48
C VAL A 239 -18.45 11.65 -3.21
N CYS A 240 -19.21 12.74 -3.23
CA CYS A 240 -19.99 13.20 -2.09
C CYS A 240 -21.02 12.17 -1.63
N SER A 241 -21.76 11.51 -2.54
CA SER A 241 -22.69 10.45 -2.14
C SER A 241 -21.98 9.32 -1.39
N LEU A 242 -20.80 8.91 -1.86
CA LEU A 242 -20.05 7.81 -1.22
C LEU A 242 -19.45 8.19 0.13
N VAL A 243 -18.77 9.35 0.23
CA VAL A 243 -18.10 9.74 1.49
C VAL A 243 -19.09 10.06 2.61
N CYS A 244 -20.30 10.50 2.26
CA CYS A 244 -21.37 10.74 3.22
C CYS A 244 -22.01 9.43 3.72
N GLU A 245 -22.08 8.39 2.87
CA GLU A 245 -22.67 7.10 3.23
C GLU A 245 -21.66 6.17 3.94
N HIS A 246 -20.37 6.28 3.59
CA HIS A 246 -19.34 5.32 4.01
C HIS A 246 -18.24 5.98 4.86
N PRO A 247 -18.35 5.99 6.20
CA PRO A 247 -17.38 6.66 7.08
C PRO A 247 -15.98 6.00 7.09
N HIS A 248 -15.86 4.76 6.61
CA HIS A 248 -14.60 4.04 6.44
C HIS A 248 -13.88 4.35 5.12
N LEU A 249 -14.51 5.10 4.21
CA LEU A 249 -13.93 5.51 2.92
C LEU A 249 -13.13 6.81 3.05
N ASP A 250 -11.93 6.85 2.49
CA ASP A 250 -11.23 8.09 2.14
C ASP A 250 -11.03 8.15 0.62
N VAL A 251 -11.33 9.30 0.05
CA VAL A 251 -11.13 9.57 -1.37
C VAL A 251 -9.85 10.39 -1.52
N CYS A 252 -8.95 9.91 -2.38
CA CYS A 252 -7.63 10.50 -2.60
C CYS A 252 -7.58 11.10 -4.01
N ASN A 253 -7.56 12.43 -4.11
CA ASN A 253 -7.44 13.11 -5.40
C ASN A 253 -6.01 12.99 -5.93
N VAL A 254 -5.82 12.29 -7.04
CA VAL A 254 -4.48 11.98 -7.59
C VAL A 254 -3.74 13.19 -8.13
N ARG A 255 -4.41 14.34 -8.28
CA ARG A 255 -3.77 15.62 -8.66
C ARG A 255 -3.02 16.28 -7.51
N GLN A 256 -3.35 15.93 -6.26
CA GLN A 256 -2.90 16.66 -5.07
C GLN A 256 -2.62 15.74 -3.88
N LEU A 257 -1.86 14.67 -4.12
CA LEU A 257 -1.45 13.78 -3.04
C LEU A 257 -0.34 14.44 -2.20
N PRO A 258 -0.43 14.54 -0.87
CA PRO A 258 0.49 15.37 -0.07
C PRO A 258 2.00 15.11 -0.29
N MET A 259 2.40 13.83 -0.25
CA MET A 259 3.81 13.40 -0.39
C MET A 259 4.20 13.03 -1.82
N LEU A 260 3.22 12.78 -2.68
CA LEU A 260 3.41 12.24 -4.03
C LEU A 260 3.21 13.31 -5.12
N GLY A 261 2.51 14.41 -4.81
CA GLY A 261 2.13 15.45 -5.76
C GLY A 261 1.04 14.98 -6.74
N ASP A 262 1.08 15.55 -7.94
CA ASP A 262 0.22 15.15 -9.04
C ASP A 262 0.77 13.88 -9.72
N VAL A 263 -0.01 12.80 -9.64
CA VAL A 263 0.26 11.52 -10.32
C VAL A 263 -0.80 11.19 -11.38
N SER A 264 -1.65 12.14 -11.75
CA SER A 264 -2.73 11.97 -12.75
C SER A 264 -2.22 11.62 -14.15
N SER A 265 -0.97 11.98 -14.47
CA SER A 265 -0.31 11.64 -15.74
C SER A 265 0.12 10.17 -15.84
N SER A 266 0.13 9.43 -14.74
CA SER A 266 0.40 8.00 -14.72
C SER A 266 -0.84 7.19 -15.09
N THR A 267 -0.68 5.93 -15.49
CA THR A 267 -1.84 5.06 -15.73
C THR A 267 -2.68 4.91 -14.45
N GLY A 268 -4.00 5.04 -14.57
CA GLY A 268 -4.92 4.93 -13.44
C GLY A 268 -4.79 3.63 -12.63
N ARG A 269 -4.28 2.56 -13.26
CA ARG A 269 -4.03 1.26 -12.62
C ARG A 269 -3.05 1.34 -11.45
N VAL A 270 -2.06 2.24 -11.50
CA VAL A 270 -1.02 2.32 -10.46
C VAL A 270 -1.36 3.30 -9.34
N TRP A 271 -2.42 4.11 -9.44
CA TRP A 271 -2.74 5.08 -8.38
C TRP A 271 -2.98 4.42 -7.02
N ARG A 272 -3.59 3.23 -6.98
CA ARG A 272 -3.75 2.40 -5.78
C ARG A 272 -2.43 2.03 -5.08
N PHE A 273 -1.30 2.09 -5.78
CA PHE A 273 0.02 1.83 -5.18
C PHE A 273 0.49 2.99 -4.29
N SER A 274 -0.16 4.15 -4.33
CA SER A 274 0.18 5.34 -3.53
C SER A 274 0.06 5.13 -2.01
N VAL A 275 -0.60 4.06 -1.56
CA VAL A 275 -0.68 3.67 -0.14
C VAL A 275 0.64 3.10 0.40
N VAL A 276 1.52 2.60 -0.48
CA VAL A 276 2.81 2.02 -0.09
C VAL A 276 3.72 3.11 0.47
N GLY A 277 4.30 2.86 1.64
CA GLY A 277 5.12 3.83 2.35
C GLY A 277 4.35 4.99 2.98
N ASP A 278 3.02 4.94 3.03
CA ASP A 278 2.24 5.87 3.84
C ASP A 278 2.57 5.71 5.33
N ALA A 279 2.99 6.80 5.96
CA ALA A 279 3.49 6.81 7.33
C ALA A 279 2.47 6.34 8.38
N LEU A 280 1.17 6.46 8.07
CA LEU A 280 0.07 6.17 8.99
C LEU A 280 -0.53 4.77 8.77
N VAL A 281 -0.09 4.06 7.74
CA VAL A 281 -0.62 2.74 7.37
C VAL A 281 0.32 1.64 7.83
N SER A 282 -0.19 0.70 8.63
CA SER A 282 0.56 -0.49 9.05
C SER A 282 0.51 -1.59 7.99
N HIS A 283 -0.68 -1.86 7.45
CA HIS A 283 -0.95 -2.90 6.47
C HIS A 283 -1.84 -2.36 5.37
N TYR A 284 -1.62 -2.83 4.14
CA TYR A 284 -2.43 -2.45 3.02
C TYR A 284 -2.73 -3.65 2.11
N MET A 285 -3.86 -3.58 1.43
CA MET A 285 -4.27 -4.50 0.38
C MET A 285 -4.50 -3.70 -0.89
N ILE A 286 -3.98 -4.19 -2.00
CA ILE A 286 -4.15 -3.58 -3.32
C ILE A 286 -5.14 -4.43 -4.11
N ARG A 287 -6.23 -3.81 -4.56
CA ARG A 287 -7.33 -4.48 -5.25
C ARG A 287 -7.77 -3.73 -6.50
N ASP A 288 -8.22 -4.50 -7.51
CA ASP A 288 -8.92 -3.94 -8.65
C ASP A 288 -10.39 -3.68 -8.28
N SER A 289 -10.94 -2.54 -8.71
CA SER A 289 -12.33 -2.14 -8.43
C SER A 289 -13.36 -2.90 -9.27
N ASP A 290 -12.92 -3.66 -10.27
CA ASP A 290 -13.79 -4.52 -11.09
C ASP A 290 -13.96 -5.95 -10.54
N SER A 291 -13.37 -6.23 -9.38
CA SER A 291 -13.29 -7.57 -8.80
C SER A 291 -14.06 -7.67 -7.48
N PRO A 292 -15.05 -8.59 -7.34
CA PRO A 292 -15.76 -8.79 -6.10
C PRO A 292 -14.87 -9.36 -4.97
N VAL A 293 -15.12 -8.96 -3.73
CA VAL A 293 -14.46 -9.51 -2.54
C VAL A 293 -15.14 -10.81 -2.10
N LEU A 294 -14.55 -11.93 -2.50
CA LEU A 294 -15.03 -13.27 -2.20
C LEU A 294 -14.66 -13.71 -0.78
N GLN A 295 -15.46 -14.58 -0.16
CA GLN A 295 -15.13 -15.13 1.16
C GLN A 295 -13.76 -15.84 1.17
N ARG A 296 -13.39 -16.53 0.08
CA ARG A 296 -12.07 -17.14 -0.07
C ARG A 296 -10.92 -16.15 0.04
N GLU A 297 -11.11 -14.92 -0.46
CA GLU A 297 -10.11 -13.88 -0.31
C GLU A 297 -9.96 -13.51 1.17
N VAL A 298 -11.08 -13.33 1.87
CA VAL A 298 -11.11 -13.00 3.29
C VAL A 298 -10.41 -14.08 4.12
N ASP A 299 -10.68 -15.35 3.84
CA ASP A 299 -10.04 -16.48 4.52
C ASP A 299 -8.52 -16.50 4.28
N ALA A 300 -8.08 -16.19 3.04
CA ALA A 300 -6.66 -16.11 2.68
C ALA A 300 -5.96 -14.92 3.35
N VAL A 301 -6.64 -13.77 3.43
CA VAL A 301 -6.15 -12.57 4.13
C VAL A 301 -6.01 -12.84 5.64
N ASP A 302 -7.00 -13.48 6.26
CA ASP A 302 -6.92 -13.88 7.67
C ASP A 302 -5.73 -14.81 7.94
N GLN A 303 -5.51 -15.81 7.08
CA GLN A 303 -4.34 -16.69 7.17
C GLN A 303 -3.03 -15.92 6.99
N TRP A 304 -2.97 -14.96 6.06
CA TRP A 304 -1.80 -14.09 5.88
C TRP A 304 -1.51 -13.26 7.12
N LEU A 305 -2.50 -12.58 7.71
CA LEU A 305 -2.30 -11.75 8.89
C LEU A 305 -1.77 -12.57 10.09
N LYS A 306 -2.19 -13.84 10.21
CA LYS A 306 -1.71 -14.78 11.24
C LYS A 306 -0.31 -15.34 10.96
N SER A 307 0.18 -15.26 9.72
CA SER A 307 1.51 -15.77 9.34
C SER A 307 2.67 -14.87 9.77
N HIS A 308 2.38 -13.61 10.14
CA HIS A 308 3.38 -12.57 10.43
C HIS A 308 4.35 -12.24 9.28
N THR A 309 4.05 -12.64 8.04
CA THR A 309 4.79 -12.20 6.85
C THR A 309 4.32 -10.83 6.37
N CYS A 310 5.23 -10.03 5.82
CA CYS A 310 4.87 -8.67 5.39
C CYS A 310 4.00 -8.64 4.13
N TYR A 311 4.26 -9.50 3.14
CA TYR A 311 3.55 -9.48 1.87
C TYR A 311 2.54 -10.62 1.72
N HIS A 312 1.47 -10.34 0.98
CA HIS A 312 0.46 -11.31 0.58
C HIS A 312 0.29 -11.31 -0.92
N ILE A 313 0.24 -12.49 -1.53
CA ILE A 313 0.02 -12.65 -2.96
C ILE A 313 -0.98 -13.79 -3.19
N MET A 314 -1.94 -13.56 -4.09
CA MET A 314 -2.97 -14.55 -4.43
C MET A 314 -2.98 -14.86 -5.93
N ARG A 315 -3.00 -16.15 -6.27
CA ARG A 315 -3.07 -16.69 -7.65
C ARG A 315 -4.15 -17.76 -7.75
N ASP A 316 -5.38 -17.29 -7.98
CA ASP A 316 -6.58 -18.12 -7.86
C ASP A 316 -7.17 -18.63 -9.19
N ASN A 317 -6.46 -18.44 -10.30
CA ASN A 317 -6.90 -18.85 -11.64
C ASN A 317 -5.73 -19.37 -12.49
N ILE A 318 -6.00 -20.26 -13.46
CA ILE A 318 -4.97 -20.78 -14.37
C ILE A 318 -4.21 -19.70 -15.15
N TYR A 319 -4.83 -18.54 -15.39
CA TYR A 319 -4.22 -17.41 -16.09
C TYR A 319 -3.39 -16.51 -15.16
N HIS A 320 -3.41 -16.75 -13.84
CA HIS A 320 -2.65 -15.98 -12.85
C HIS A 320 -1.19 -16.45 -12.80
N SER A 321 -0.55 -16.38 -13.96
CA SER A 321 0.76 -16.99 -14.23
C SER A 321 1.95 -16.09 -13.90
N LEU A 322 1.71 -14.84 -13.52
CA LEU A 322 2.75 -13.92 -13.04
C LEU A 322 3.07 -14.18 -11.56
N PRO A 323 4.31 -13.92 -11.11
CA PRO A 323 4.68 -14.12 -9.71
C PRO A 323 3.81 -13.30 -8.76
N MET A 324 3.43 -12.09 -9.18
CA MET A 324 2.64 -11.12 -8.43
C MET A 324 1.71 -10.40 -9.40
N LEU A 325 0.39 -10.51 -9.19
CA LEU A 325 -0.63 -9.80 -9.97
C LEU A 325 -0.96 -8.47 -9.29
N ALA A 326 -1.28 -7.45 -10.07
CA ALA A 326 -1.40 -6.08 -9.57
C ALA A 326 -2.66 -5.80 -8.73
N GLY A 327 -3.72 -6.58 -8.90
CA GLY A 327 -5.00 -6.44 -8.18
C GLY A 327 -5.22 -7.41 -7.03
N MET A 328 -4.25 -8.24 -6.65
CA MET A 328 -4.45 -9.36 -5.70
C MET A 328 -3.25 -9.54 -4.76
N TRP A 329 -2.77 -8.44 -4.19
CA TRP A 329 -1.65 -8.48 -3.26
C TRP A 329 -1.82 -7.53 -2.07
N GLY A 330 -1.03 -7.74 -1.01
CA GLY A 330 -1.00 -6.90 0.17
C GLY A 330 0.42 -6.77 0.70
N GLY A 331 0.62 -5.81 1.59
CA GLY A 331 1.92 -5.51 2.17
C GLY A 331 1.80 -4.87 3.54
N CYS A 332 2.96 -4.61 4.13
CA CYS A 332 3.11 -3.90 5.39
C CYS A 332 4.16 -2.79 5.22
N ASN A 333 4.03 -1.68 5.96
CA ASN A 333 5.02 -0.59 5.91
C ASN A 333 6.11 -0.71 6.99
N THR A 334 6.42 -1.93 7.45
CA THR A 334 7.41 -2.19 8.50
C THR A 334 8.63 -2.98 8.04
N TRP A 335 8.57 -3.66 6.89
CA TRP A 335 9.66 -4.49 6.39
C TRP A 335 10.09 -4.04 4.99
N ARG A 336 11.38 -3.70 4.82
CA ARG A 336 11.98 -3.23 3.55
C ARG A 336 11.11 -2.21 2.80
N VAL A 337 10.55 -1.28 3.57
CA VAL A 337 9.64 -0.25 3.06
C VAL A 337 10.36 0.68 2.07
N GLY A 338 11.68 0.89 2.21
CA GLY A 338 12.47 1.69 1.28
C GLY A 338 12.44 1.12 -0.14
N GLU A 339 12.73 -0.17 -0.30
CA GLU A 339 12.65 -0.84 -1.60
C GLU A 339 11.23 -0.88 -2.16
N ALA A 340 10.22 -1.01 -1.30
CA ALA A 340 8.82 -0.94 -1.71
C ALA A 340 8.44 0.45 -2.24
N ILE A 341 8.87 1.51 -1.55
CA ILE A 341 8.68 2.90 -1.98
C ILE A 341 9.37 3.14 -3.32
N GLU A 342 10.62 2.72 -3.47
CA GLU A 342 11.35 2.88 -4.74
C GLU A 342 10.62 2.19 -5.90
N ALA A 343 10.10 0.99 -5.69
CA ALA A 343 9.33 0.27 -6.70
C ALA A 343 8.02 1.01 -7.06
N MET A 344 7.31 1.59 -6.09
CA MET A 344 6.05 2.29 -6.36
C MET A 344 6.27 3.68 -6.95
N ASP A 345 7.30 4.39 -6.51
CA ASP A 345 7.73 5.65 -7.12
C ASP A 345 8.09 5.42 -8.59
N TYR A 346 8.79 4.32 -8.89
CA TYR A 346 9.05 3.92 -10.28
C TYR A 346 7.76 3.64 -11.06
N ALA A 347 6.81 2.92 -10.46
CA ALA A 347 5.51 2.64 -11.07
C ALA A 347 4.74 3.92 -11.41
N LEU A 348 4.65 4.84 -10.46
CA LEU A 348 3.94 6.11 -10.61
C LEU A 348 4.58 7.02 -11.66
N CYS A 349 5.91 7.04 -11.84
CA CYS A 349 6.50 7.85 -12.92
C CYS A 349 6.49 7.16 -14.30
N HIS A 350 6.53 5.83 -14.39
CA HIS A 350 6.87 5.12 -15.64
C HIS A 350 5.79 4.20 -16.20
N ALA A 351 4.72 3.90 -15.44
CA ALA A 351 3.67 3.02 -15.94
C ALA A 351 2.77 3.76 -16.94
N GLN A 352 2.93 3.43 -18.23
CA GLN A 352 2.20 4.05 -19.34
C GLN A 352 1.31 3.06 -20.14
N ALA A 353 1.53 1.76 -19.97
CA ALA A 353 0.83 0.71 -20.72
C ALA A 353 -0.04 -0.18 -19.81
N ASP A 354 -0.98 -0.88 -20.43
CA ASP A 354 -1.96 -1.73 -19.74
C ASP A 354 -1.34 -2.80 -18.83
N THR A 355 -0.21 -3.41 -19.21
CA THR A 355 0.44 -4.45 -18.40
C THR A 355 1.59 -3.92 -17.54
N ALA A 356 1.81 -2.60 -17.55
CA ALA A 356 2.98 -2.00 -16.92
C ALA A 356 3.00 -2.21 -15.40
N ASP A 357 1.84 -2.18 -14.74
CA ASP A 357 1.73 -2.39 -13.30
C ASP A 357 2.25 -3.78 -12.89
N GLN A 358 1.81 -4.85 -13.55
CA GLN A 358 2.25 -6.21 -13.24
C GLN A 358 3.72 -6.46 -13.60
N GLU A 359 4.20 -5.93 -14.73
CA GLU A 359 5.62 -6.08 -15.11
C GLU A 359 6.55 -5.30 -14.18
N ILE A 360 6.14 -4.12 -13.69
CA ILE A 360 6.87 -3.36 -12.68
C ILE A 360 6.90 -4.12 -11.35
N LEU A 361 5.76 -4.66 -10.89
CA LEU A 361 5.73 -5.48 -9.68
C LEU A 361 6.67 -6.68 -9.80
N LYS A 362 6.65 -7.39 -10.93
CA LYS A 362 7.52 -8.55 -11.20
C LYS A 362 9.01 -8.19 -11.18
N SER A 363 9.39 -7.03 -11.71
CA SER A 363 10.79 -6.62 -11.88
C SER A 363 11.36 -5.85 -10.68
N HIS A 364 10.55 -5.06 -9.99
CA HIS A 364 11.02 -4.14 -8.94
C HIS A 364 10.61 -4.58 -7.53
N LEU A 365 9.36 -5.01 -7.31
CA LEU A 365 8.88 -5.35 -5.97
C LEU A 365 9.07 -6.84 -5.62
N TRP A 366 8.69 -7.74 -6.52
CA TRP A 366 8.72 -9.19 -6.30
C TRP A 366 10.08 -9.75 -5.88
N PRO A 367 11.24 -9.29 -6.41
CA PRO A 367 12.54 -9.79 -5.98
C PRO A 367 12.78 -9.66 -4.48
N VAL A 368 12.23 -8.60 -3.87
CA VAL A 368 12.31 -8.30 -2.44
C VAL A 368 11.13 -8.92 -1.69
N ALA A 369 9.91 -8.71 -2.15
CA ALA A 369 8.68 -9.16 -1.47
C ALA A 369 8.67 -10.67 -1.21
N ARG A 370 9.16 -11.49 -2.15
CA ARG A 370 9.20 -12.96 -2.04
C ARG A 370 10.00 -13.50 -0.84
N LEU A 371 10.85 -12.67 -0.23
CA LEU A 371 11.67 -13.08 0.92
C LEU A 371 10.86 -13.08 2.22
N ASN A 372 9.72 -12.39 2.25
CA ASN A 372 8.85 -12.30 3.42
C ASN A 372 7.37 -12.22 2.98
N ALA A 373 6.90 -13.29 2.33
CA ALA A 373 5.56 -13.36 1.76
C ALA A 373 4.82 -14.64 2.13
N THR A 374 3.53 -14.50 2.41
CA THR A 374 2.54 -15.57 2.32
C THR A 374 1.91 -15.54 0.94
N VAL A 375 1.89 -16.69 0.28
CA VAL A 375 1.44 -16.79 -1.11
C VAL A 375 0.41 -17.89 -1.24
N HIS A 376 -0.80 -17.56 -1.70
CA HIS A 376 -1.88 -18.51 -1.96
C HIS A 376 -2.00 -18.80 -3.45
N ASP A 377 -2.11 -20.08 -3.81
CA ASP A 377 -2.07 -20.51 -5.21
C ASP A 377 -2.91 -21.78 -5.47
N SER A 378 -3.89 -21.68 -6.36
CA SER A 378 -4.75 -22.82 -6.72
C SER A 378 -4.24 -23.65 -7.89
N TYR A 379 -3.33 -23.13 -8.73
CA TYR A 379 -2.98 -23.76 -10.02
C TYR A 379 -1.49 -23.78 -10.35
N THR A 380 -0.74 -22.76 -9.98
CA THR A 380 0.66 -22.54 -10.34
C THR A 380 1.66 -22.86 -9.22
N CYS A 381 1.23 -23.57 -8.16
CA CYS A 381 2.06 -23.90 -7.00
C CYS A 381 3.35 -24.69 -7.34
N ARG A 382 3.37 -25.45 -8.45
CA ARG A 382 4.58 -26.11 -8.96
C ARG A 382 5.61 -25.13 -9.51
N ARG A 383 5.14 -24.08 -10.19
CA ARG A 383 5.99 -23.02 -10.77
C ARG A 383 6.53 -22.10 -9.68
N PHE A 384 5.68 -21.75 -8.72
CA PHE A 384 6.01 -20.89 -7.59
C PHE A 384 6.06 -21.73 -6.32
N GLY A 385 7.18 -22.41 -6.10
CA GLY A 385 7.38 -23.26 -4.93
C GLY A 385 7.15 -22.52 -3.60
N LYS A 386 6.76 -23.27 -2.56
CA LYS A 386 6.38 -22.78 -1.21
C LYS A 386 5.05 -22.02 -1.12
N SER A 387 4.24 -22.01 -2.18
CA SER A 387 2.89 -21.46 -2.12
C SER A 387 1.97 -22.34 -1.28
N LEU A 388 1.11 -21.71 -0.49
CA LEU A 388 0.03 -22.34 0.23
C LEU A 388 -1.17 -22.57 -0.71
N PRO A 389 -1.94 -23.65 -0.52
CA PRO A 389 -3.26 -23.76 -1.11
C PRO A 389 -4.19 -22.71 -0.50
N PHE A 390 -5.25 -22.32 -1.21
CA PHE A 390 -6.29 -21.49 -0.60
C PHE A 390 -6.95 -22.20 0.59
N PRO A 391 -7.27 -21.48 1.69
CA PRO A 391 -7.75 -22.08 2.92
C PRO A 391 -9.23 -22.52 2.88
N SER A 392 -9.95 -22.25 1.79
CA SER A 392 -11.34 -22.66 1.61
C SER A 392 -11.59 -23.31 0.24
N GLN A 393 -12.66 -24.11 0.14
CA GLN A 393 -13.08 -24.78 -1.09
C GLN A 393 -13.83 -23.86 -2.04
N ARG A 394 -13.58 -23.94 -3.35
CA ARG A 394 -14.16 -23.03 -4.34
C ARG A 394 -15.66 -23.17 -4.45
N VAL A 395 -16.34 -22.04 -4.34
CA VAL A 395 -17.80 -21.93 -4.42
C VAL A 395 -18.17 -21.27 -5.74
N ASN A 396 -19.16 -21.86 -6.43
CA ASN A 396 -19.74 -21.34 -7.68
C ASN A 396 -18.72 -21.06 -8.80
N PHE A 397 -17.60 -21.77 -8.82
CA PHE A 397 -16.52 -21.60 -9.80
C PHE A 397 -15.96 -20.17 -9.85
N THR A 398 -16.17 -19.38 -8.80
CA THR A 398 -15.67 -18.00 -8.69
C THR A 398 -14.22 -18.00 -8.24
N PHE A 399 -13.46 -16.98 -8.60
CA PHE A 399 -12.06 -16.83 -8.20
C PHE A 399 -11.69 -15.40 -7.81
N VAL A 400 -10.72 -15.27 -6.92
CA VAL A 400 -10.16 -13.99 -6.46
C VAL A 400 -9.52 -13.28 -7.64
N GLY A 401 -9.92 -12.03 -7.90
CA GLY A 401 -9.49 -11.25 -9.08
C GLY A 401 -10.33 -11.46 -10.35
N GLN A 402 -11.47 -12.15 -10.26
CA GLN A 402 -12.43 -12.22 -11.38
C GLN A 402 -13.03 -10.84 -11.65
N ARG A 403 -13.15 -10.44 -12.92
CA ARG A 403 -13.54 -9.06 -13.29
C ARG A 403 -15.05 -8.89 -13.41
N SER A 404 -15.80 -9.48 -12.47
CA SER A 404 -17.24 -9.68 -12.61
C SER A 404 -18.05 -8.38 -12.63
N TYR A 405 -17.53 -7.26 -12.15
CA TYR A 405 -18.25 -5.98 -12.28
C TYR A 405 -18.15 -5.39 -13.70
N ARG A 406 -17.18 -5.84 -14.51
CA ARG A 406 -17.16 -5.50 -15.92
C ARG A 406 -18.23 -6.26 -16.68
N ARG A 407 -19.07 -5.54 -17.42
CA ARG A 407 -20.25 -6.12 -18.11
C ARG A 407 -19.87 -7.32 -18.99
N MET A 408 -18.74 -7.24 -19.68
CA MET A 408 -18.24 -8.30 -20.57
C MET A 408 -17.71 -9.53 -19.82
N HIS A 409 -17.42 -9.43 -18.52
CA HIS A 409 -16.77 -10.47 -17.71
C HIS A 409 -17.63 -10.96 -16.53
N ARG A 410 -18.90 -10.54 -16.43
CA ARG A 410 -19.86 -10.99 -15.38
C ARG A 410 -19.96 -12.51 -15.21
N ARG A 411 -19.73 -13.27 -16.29
CA ARG A 411 -19.81 -14.74 -16.32
C ARG A 411 -18.46 -15.45 -16.24
N GLU A 412 -17.37 -14.72 -15.95
CA GLU A 412 -16.03 -15.28 -15.81
C GLU A 412 -16.00 -16.29 -14.64
N ARG A 413 -15.56 -17.52 -14.91
CA ARG A 413 -15.54 -18.65 -13.97
C ARG A 413 -14.36 -19.57 -14.25
N THR A 414 -13.97 -20.40 -13.29
CA THR A 414 -12.95 -21.44 -13.44
C THR A 414 -13.55 -22.85 -13.25
N TYR A 415 -13.60 -23.62 -14.32
CA TYR A 415 -14.13 -25.00 -14.32
C TYR A 415 -13.02 -26.06 -14.31
N ILE A 416 -11.77 -25.65 -14.21
CA ILE A 416 -10.61 -26.54 -14.24
C ILE A 416 -10.33 -27.01 -12.82
N HIS A 417 -10.16 -28.32 -12.64
CA HIS A 417 -9.75 -28.87 -11.36
C HIS A 417 -8.37 -28.38 -10.95
N CYS A 418 -8.21 -28.06 -9.67
CA CYS A 418 -6.90 -27.81 -9.08
C CYS A 418 -5.96 -29.00 -9.27
N PRO A 419 -4.69 -28.78 -9.63
CA PRO A 419 -3.68 -29.82 -9.56
C PRO A 419 -3.60 -30.40 -8.14
N LEU A 420 -3.43 -31.72 -8.02
CA LEU A 420 -3.40 -32.40 -6.71
C LEU A 420 -2.39 -31.76 -5.73
N LEU A 421 -1.23 -31.31 -6.22
CA LEU A 421 -0.19 -30.68 -5.39
C LEU A 421 -0.57 -29.27 -4.89
N CYS A 422 -1.55 -28.61 -5.50
CA CYS A 422 -1.99 -27.26 -5.10
C CYS A 422 -3.22 -27.32 -4.19
N ARG A 423 -3.68 -28.51 -3.80
CA ARG A 423 -4.81 -28.70 -2.88
C ARG A 423 -4.30 -28.73 -1.43
N PRO A 424 -5.13 -28.37 -0.43
CA PRO A 424 -4.78 -28.58 0.97
C PRO A 424 -4.49 -30.04 1.27
N LYS A 425 -3.47 -30.30 2.11
CA LYS A 425 -3.05 -31.66 2.49
C LYS A 425 -4.21 -32.45 3.11
N GLU A 426 -4.98 -31.79 3.96
CA GLU A 426 -6.15 -32.38 4.64
C GLU A 426 -7.40 -32.43 3.75
N HIS A 427 -7.35 -31.82 2.54
CA HIS A 427 -8.49 -31.70 1.63
C HIS A 427 -8.10 -31.98 0.17
N HIS A 428 -7.38 -33.07 -0.09
CA HIS A 428 -7.06 -33.49 -1.45
C HIS A 428 -8.30 -33.77 -2.33
N ASN A 429 -9.47 -33.99 -1.71
CA ASN A 429 -10.76 -34.18 -2.37
C ASN A 429 -11.36 -32.86 -2.91
N TRP A 430 -10.83 -31.69 -2.55
CA TRP A 430 -11.26 -30.41 -3.12
C TRP A 430 -10.78 -30.29 -4.57
N LEU A 431 -11.58 -30.84 -5.50
CA LEU A 431 -11.32 -30.74 -6.94
C LEU A 431 -11.27 -29.28 -7.40
N TYR A 432 -12.09 -28.43 -6.79
CA TYR A 432 -12.05 -26.99 -6.93
C TYR A 432 -11.57 -26.38 -5.61
N CYS A 433 -10.26 -26.20 -5.53
CA CYS A 433 -9.61 -25.23 -4.68
C CYS A 433 -9.44 -23.92 -5.48
#